data_AF-H2ZS75-F1
#
_entry.id   AF-H2ZS75-F1
#
_cell.length_a   1.000
_cell.length_b   1.000
_cell.length_c   1.000
_cell.angle_alpha   90.00
_cell.angle_beta   90.00
_cell.angle_gamma   90.00
#
_symmetry.space_group_name_H-M   'P 1'
#
loop_
_entity.id
_entity.type
_entity.pdbx_description
1 polymer ?
#
loop_
_entity_poly.entity_id
_entity_poly.type
_entity_poly.pdbx_seq_one_letter_code
_entity_poly.pdbx_strand_id
1 'polypeptide(L)'
;LNFVRYYLPLLIHKHEKVIYLDDDVIVQGHGSWSELTKSDIQELFSTNIAPGHAAAFSDDCDLPSTHEMVRSVGMQNTYMGFLDYRKQAIRDLGINPSTCSFNPGVLVANVTEWKHQRITKQLEKWMQRNVEENLYSSTLGGGVAAPPMLIVFHKKHSSINPLWNIRHL
;
A
#
# COMPACT_ATOMS: atom_id res chain seq x y z
N LEU A 1 -6.26 12.89 2.64
CA LEU A 1 -5.45 12.96 3.89
C LEU A 1 -4.13 12.14 3.78
N ASN A 2 -3.05 12.69 3.20
CA ASN A 2 -1.96 11.87 2.63
C ASN A 2 -1.15 10.98 3.61
N PHE A 3 -0.98 11.40 4.87
CA PHE A 3 -0.11 10.71 5.83
C PHE A 3 -0.85 10.02 6.98
N VAL A 4 -2.19 10.10 7.03
CA VAL A 4 -2.98 9.54 8.14
C VAL A 4 -2.73 8.04 8.32
N ARG A 5 -2.60 7.30 7.22
CA ARG A 5 -2.27 5.87 7.22
C ARG A 5 -0.97 5.51 7.96
N TYR A 6 -0.05 6.45 8.17
CA TYR A 6 1.19 6.18 8.92
C TYR A 6 0.94 6.11 10.42
N TYR A 7 -0.13 6.76 10.87
CA TYR A 7 -0.44 7.00 12.27
C TYR A 7 -1.65 6.19 12.72
N LEU A 8 -2.09 5.18 11.96
CA LEU A 8 -3.14 4.25 12.37
C LEU A 8 -2.98 3.76 13.82
N PRO A 9 -1.77 3.42 14.30
CA PRO A 9 -1.61 3.00 15.68
C PRO A 9 -1.79 4.09 16.74
N LEU A 10 -1.57 5.36 16.37
CA LEU A 10 -1.80 6.51 17.26
C LEU A 10 -3.25 6.97 17.23
N LEU A 11 -4.01 6.61 16.19
CA LEU A 11 -5.42 6.94 16.08
C LEU A 11 -6.29 5.83 16.68
N ILE A 12 -5.87 4.58 16.54
CA ILE A 12 -6.61 3.40 16.96
C ILE A 12 -5.96 2.77 18.20
N HIS A 13 -6.64 2.94 19.33
CA HIS A 13 -6.14 2.53 20.64
C HIS A 13 -6.77 1.24 21.15
N LYS A 14 -7.99 0.92 20.73
CA LYS A 14 -8.83 -0.15 21.31
C LYS A 14 -8.97 -1.40 20.43
N HIS A 15 -8.41 -1.38 19.23
CA HIS A 15 -8.55 -2.47 18.27
C HIS A 15 -7.18 -2.93 17.79
N GLU A 16 -7.04 -4.25 17.64
CA GLU A 16 -5.81 -4.89 17.17
C GLU A 16 -5.70 -4.87 15.64
N LYS A 17 -6.84 -4.84 14.94
CA LYS A 17 -6.90 -4.88 13.48
C LYS A 17 -7.89 -3.84 12.95
N VAL A 18 -7.53 -3.20 11.84
CA VAL A 18 -8.37 -2.21 11.15
C VAL A 18 -8.28 -2.33 9.64
N ILE A 19 -9.33 -1.88 8.96
CA ILE A 19 -9.28 -1.56 7.54
C ILE A 19 -9.09 -0.06 7.41
N TYR A 20 -8.19 0.35 6.51
CA TYR A 20 -8.08 1.73 6.06
C TYR A 20 -8.41 1.80 4.57
N LEU A 21 -9.18 2.82 4.20
CA LEU A 21 -9.58 3.16 2.83
C LEU A 21 -9.26 4.65 2.63
N ASP A 22 -8.66 5.01 1.50
CA ASP A 22 -8.52 6.41 1.08
C ASP A 22 -9.91 7.03 0.86
N ASP A 23 -9.99 8.36 0.91
CA ASP A 23 -11.23 9.14 0.85
C ASP A 23 -11.89 9.16 -0.54
N ASP A 24 -11.19 8.66 -1.55
CA ASP A 24 -11.64 8.49 -2.94
C ASP A 24 -11.99 7.04 -3.30
N VAL A 25 -12.04 6.13 -2.32
CA VAL A 25 -12.42 4.72 -2.54
C VAL A 25 -13.94 4.54 -2.53
N ILE A 26 -14.47 3.89 -3.58
CA ILE A 26 -15.84 3.40 -3.64
C ILE A 26 -15.82 1.88 -3.45
N VAL A 27 -16.51 1.38 -2.43
CA VAL A 27 -16.67 -0.06 -2.19
C VAL A 27 -17.90 -0.56 -2.93
N GLN A 28 -17.69 -1.46 -3.89
CA GLN A 28 -18.77 -2.13 -4.61
C GLN A 28 -19.12 -3.43 -3.90
N GLY A 29 -20.38 -3.57 -3.49
CA GLY A 29 -20.87 -4.81 -2.90
C GLY A 29 -21.54 -5.72 -3.92
N HIS A 30 -21.68 -7.00 -3.58
CA HIS A 30 -22.45 -7.96 -4.37
C HIS A 30 -23.88 -8.06 -3.82
N GLY A 31 -24.90 -7.81 -4.66
CA GLY A 31 -26.30 -8.08 -4.34
C GLY A 31 -27.29 -6.96 -4.65
N SER A 32 -28.58 -7.26 -4.53
CA SER A 32 -29.66 -6.26 -4.56
C SER A 32 -29.60 -5.38 -3.31
N TRP A 33 -30.06 -4.12 -3.38
CA TRP A 33 -30.15 -3.23 -2.23
C TRP A 33 -30.94 -3.82 -1.03
N SER A 34 -31.79 -4.82 -1.29
CA SER A 34 -32.54 -5.59 -0.29
C SER A 34 -31.72 -6.68 0.43
N GLU A 35 -30.51 -6.99 -0.04
CA GLU A 35 -29.63 -8.06 0.45
C GLU A 35 -28.24 -7.54 0.85
N LEU A 36 -28.08 -6.22 0.99
CA LEU A 36 -26.88 -5.54 1.51
C LEU A 36 -26.67 -5.87 3.01
N THR A 37 -26.46 -7.13 3.33
CA THR A 37 -25.99 -7.56 4.63
C THR A 37 -24.49 -7.73 4.56
N LYS A 38 -23.74 -6.84 5.22
CA LYS A 38 -22.54 -7.12 6.05
C LYS A 38 -21.36 -7.90 5.45
N SER A 39 -21.46 -8.43 4.24
CA SER A 39 -20.65 -9.52 3.68
C SER A 39 -19.31 -9.02 3.14
N ASP A 40 -19.31 -7.91 2.42
CA ASP A 40 -18.18 -7.59 1.55
C ASP A 40 -17.01 -6.97 2.33
N ILE A 41 -17.24 -5.91 3.10
CA ILE A 41 -16.16 -5.32 3.92
C ILE A 41 -15.69 -6.26 5.05
N GLN A 42 -16.57 -7.18 5.48
CA GLN A 42 -16.23 -8.19 6.47
C GLN A 42 -15.30 -9.26 5.88
N GLU A 43 -15.44 -9.59 4.60
CA GLU A 43 -14.48 -10.44 3.89
C GLU A 43 -13.09 -9.80 3.90
N LEU A 44 -13.00 -8.52 3.53
CA LEU A 44 -11.74 -7.78 3.59
C LEU A 44 -11.16 -7.79 5.02
N PHE A 45 -11.98 -7.58 6.05
CA PHE A 45 -11.53 -7.60 7.45
C PHE A 45 -11.03 -8.98 7.90
N SER A 46 -11.58 -10.04 7.30
CA SER A 46 -11.24 -11.43 7.59
C SER A 46 -9.94 -11.88 6.94
N THR A 47 -9.28 -11.02 6.15
CA THR A 47 -7.95 -11.25 5.59
C THR A 47 -6.98 -11.78 6.66
N ASN A 48 -6.33 -12.90 6.33
CA ASN A 48 -5.30 -13.48 7.16
C ASN A 48 -3.97 -12.70 7.00
N ILE A 49 -3.52 -12.06 8.06
CA ILE A 49 -2.21 -11.41 8.12
C ILE A 49 -1.23 -12.44 8.68
N ALA A 50 -0.20 -12.79 7.90
CA ALA A 50 0.74 -13.82 8.28
C ALA A 50 1.56 -13.39 9.52
N PRO A 51 2.06 -14.34 10.33
CA PRO A 51 2.89 -14.01 11.48
C PRO A 51 4.08 -13.12 11.10
N GLY A 52 4.29 -12.04 11.87
CA GLY A 52 5.34 -11.06 11.60
C GLY A 52 5.01 -10.04 10.50
N HIS A 53 3.86 -10.14 9.83
CA HIS A 53 3.35 -9.08 8.96
C HIS A 53 2.42 -8.15 9.77
N ALA A 54 2.55 -6.85 9.53
CA ALA A 54 1.72 -5.84 10.20
C ALA A 54 0.60 -5.29 9.31
N ALA A 55 0.61 -5.60 8.02
CA ALA A 55 -0.42 -5.17 7.09
C ALA A 55 -0.59 -6.12 5.91
N ALA A 56 -1.73 -6.01 5.24
CA ALA A 56 -1.99 -6.63 3.96
C ALA A 56 -2.40 -5.59 2.90
N PHE A 57 -1.92 -5.76 1.66
CA PHE A 57 -2.11 -4.83 0.55
C PHE A 57 -2.46 -5.56 -0.74
N SER A 58 -3.06 -4.81 -1.67
CA SER A 58 -3.36 -5.26 -3.02
C SER A 58 -2.19 -4.93 -3.93
N ASP A 59 -1.68 -5.92 -4.65
CA ASP A 59 -0.70 -5.68 -5.71
C ASP A 59 -1.35 -4.88 -6.86
N ASP A 60 -0.56 -4.04 -7.52
CA ASP A 60 -1.04 -3.00 -8.43
C ASP A 60 -0.71 -3.30 -9.91
N CYS A 61 -0.17 -4.49 -10.19
CA CYS A 61 0.29 -4.87 -11.53
C CYS A 61 -0.64 -5.84 -12.26
N ASP A 62 -1.66 -6.38 -11.59
CA ASP A 62 -2.54 -7.43 -12.13
C ASP A 62 -3.78 -6.88 -12.86
N LEU A 63 -3.67 -5.71 -13.49
CA LEU A 63 -4.79 -5.09 -14.24
C LEU A 63 -5.01 -5.76 -15.61
N PRO A 64 -6.26 -5.92 -16.09
CA PRO A 64 -6.57 -6.58 -17.36
C PRO A 64 -5.89 -5.91 -18.57
N SER A 65 -5.40 -6.74 -19.47
CA SER A 65 -4.48 -6.43 -20.55
C SER A 65 -5.14 -5.77 -21.76
N THR A 66 -4.82 -4.50 -22.02
CA THR A 66 -4.77 -3.98 -23.39
C THR A 66 -3.32 -3.68 -23.75
N HIS A 67 -2.79 -4.42 -24.73
CA HIS A 67 -1.38 -4.60 -25.10
C HIS A 67 -0.53 -3.31 -25.28
N GLU A 68 -1.14 -2.14 -25.45
CA GLU A 68 -0.45 -0.87 -25.71
C GLU A 68 -0.17 -0.05 -24.43
N MET A 69 -0.98 -0.21 -23.37
CA MET A 69 -0.78 0.48 -22.09
C MET A 69 0.30 -0.18 -21.21
N VAL A 70 0.65 -1.44 -21.48
CA VAL A 70 1.46 -2.31 -20.60
C VAL A 70 2.91 -1.86 -20.41
N ARG A 71 3.55 -1.21 -21.40
CA ARG A 71 4.95 -0.79 -21.23
C ARG A 71 5.10 0.48 -20.40
N SER A 72 4.20 1.43 -20.59
CA SER A 72 4.23 2.70 -19.86
C SER A 72 3.60 2.54 -18.48
N VAL A 73 2.44 1.88 -18.34
CA VAL A 73 1.76 1.67 -17.05
C VAL A 73 2.42 0.55 -16.23
N GLY A 74 2.94 -0.51 -16.88
CA GLY A 74 3.63 -1.59 -16.19
C GLY A 74 4.91 -1.14 -15.48
N MET A 75 5.69 -0.21 -16.05
CA MET A 75 6.83 0.40 -15.35
C MET A 75 6.41 1.40 -14.26
N GLN A 76 5.19 1.92 -14.32
CA GLN A 76 4.67 2.88 -13.34
C GLN A 76 4.24 2.19 -12.04
N ASN A 77 3.71 0.98 -12.14
CA ASN A 77 3.24 0.21 -10.99
C ASN A 77 4.31 -0.72 -10.41
N THR A 78 5.56 -0.65 -10.90
CA THR A 78 6.72 -1.28 -10.25
C THR A 78 7.48 -0.28 -9.39
N TYR A 79 8.41 -0.76 -8.56
CA TYR A 79 9.26 0.10 -7.71
C TYR A 79 10.02 1.17 -8.52
N MET A 80 10.33 0.93 -9.80
CA MET A 80 10.92 1.92 -10.71
C MET A 80 10.08 3.20 -10.82
N GLY A 81 8.75 3.10 -10.75
CA GLY A 81 7.84 4.24 -10.82
C GLY A 81 7.88 5.14 -9.57
N PHE A 82 8.34 4.61 -8.43
CA PHE A 82 8.25 5.28 -7.13
C PHE A 82 9.61 5.72 -6.57
N LEU A 83 10.69 5.01 -6.89
CA LEU A 83 12.01 5.24 -6.30
C LEU A 83 13.01 5.75 -7.33
N ASP A 84 13.86 6.71 -6.94
CA ASP A 84 14.95 7.19 -7.78
C ASP A 84 16.18 6.28 -7.67
N TYR A 85 16.27 5.29 -8.56
CA TYR A 85 17.39 4.34 -8.63
C TYR A 85 18.75 4.96 -8.99
N ARG A 86 18.79 6.25 -9.35
CA ARG A 86 20.05 7.01 -9.49
C ARG A 86 20.68 7.30 -8.12
N LYS A 87 19.90 7.25 -7.03
CA LYS A 87 20.37 7.48 -5.66
C LYS A 87 20.96 6.21 -5.06
N GLN A 88 22.15 6.30 -4.46
CA GLN A 88 22.81 5.16 -3.81
C GLN A 88 21.95 4.57 -2.69
N ALA A 89 21.33 5.44 -1.89
CA ALA A 89 20.40 5.07 -0.82
C ALA A 89 19.26 4.14 -1.25
N ILE A 90 18.79 4.28 -2.50
CA ILE A 90 17.75 3.41 -3.08
C ILE A 90 18.36 2.09 -3.56
N ARG A 91 19.52 2.13 -4.22
CA ARG A 91 20.21 0.90 -4.67
C ARG A 91 20.59 0.00 -3.50
N ASP A 92 20.99 0.57 -2.38
CA ASP A 92 21.36 -0.16 -1.15
C ASP A 92 20.19 -0.94 -0.54
N LEU A 93 18.95 -0.64 -0.91
CA LEU A 93 17.79 -1.42 -0.50
C LEU A 93 17.72 -2.80 -1.16
N GLY A 94 18.42 -3.01 -2.28
CA GLY A 94 18.42 -4.28 -3.01
C GLY A 94 17.07 -4.66 -3.59
N ILE A 95 16.15 -3.69 -3.76
CA ILE A 95 14.83 -3.92 -4.36
C ILE A 95 14.96 -3.85 -5.88
N ASN A 96 14.51 -4.89 -6.59
CA ASN A 96 14.56 -4.89 -8.05
C ASN A 96 13.57 -3.85 -8.61
N PRO A 97 13.99 -2.93 -9.51
CA PRO A 97 13.11 -1.91 -10.07
C PRO A 97 11.88 -2.47 -10.80
N SER A 98 11.96 -3.70 -11.30
CA SER A 98 10.85 -4.39 -11.97
C SER A 98 9.94 -5.16 -11.02
N THR A 99 10.20 -5.16 -9.71
CA THR A 99 9.31 -5.77 -8.72
C THR A 99 7.98 -5.01 -8.71
N CYS A 100 6.86 -5.75 -8.71
CA CYS A 100 5.54 -5.15 -8.60
C CYS A 100 5.38 -4.39 -7.28
N SER A 101 4.73 -3.23 -7.33
CA SER A 101 4.35 -2.48 -6.14
C SER A 101 2.93 -2.82 -5.71
N PHE A 102 2.57 -2.40 -4.50
CA PHE A 102 1.20 -2.50 -3.99
C PHE A 102 0.60 -1.11 -3.83
N ASN A 103 -0.72 -1.01 -3.85
CA ASN A 103 -1.44 0.24 -3.65
C ASN A 103 -1.82 0.42 -2.16
N PRO A 104 -1.27 1.43 -1.45
CA PRO A 104 -1.55 1.66 -0.03
C PRO A 104 -2.88 2.37 0.27
N GLY A 105 -3.70 2.65 -0.75
CA GLY A 105 -5.01 3.29 -0.58
C GLY A 105 -6.07 2.39 0.04
N VAL A 106 -5.87 1.07 0.00
CA VAL A 106 -6.68 0.08 0.73
C VAL A 106 -5.73 -0.86 1.44
N LEU A 107 -5.87 -1.02 2.76
CA LEU A 107 -5.06 -1.94 3.54
C LEU A 107 -5.80 -2.50 4.75
N VAL A 108 -5.41 -3.71 5.14
CA VAL A 108 -5.80 -4.32 6.41
C VAL A 108 -4.59 -4.31 7.33
N ALA A 109 -4.63 -3.56 8.43
CA ALA A 109 -3.51 -3.41 9.34
C ALA A 109 -3.74 -4.19 10.64
N ASN A 110 -2.75 -5.00 11.04
CA ASN A 110 -2.57 -5.41 12.42
C ASN A 110 -1.86 -4.29 13.18
N VAL A 111 -2.65 -3.46 13.86
CA VAL A 111 -2.20 -2.29 14.61
C VAL A 111 -1.30 -2.69 15.78
N THR A 112 -1.55 -3.83 16.41
CA THR A 112 -0.70 -4.33 17.50
C THR A 112 0.70 -4.67 16.99
N GLU A 113 0.80 -5.42 15.89
CA GLU A 113 2.08 -5.77 15.27
C GLU A 113 2.78 -4.52 14.71
N TRP A 114 2.03 -3.58 14.14
CA TRP A 114 2.55 -2.30 13.66
C TRP A 114 3.22 -1.49 14.78
N LYS A 115 2.60 -1.44 15.98
CA LYS A 115 3.20 -0.81 17.18
C LYS A 115 4.46 -1.54 17.61
N HIS A 116 4.37 -2.88 17.71
CA HIS A 116 5.47 -3.74 18.13
C HIS A 116 6.72 -3.54 17.26
N GLN A 117 6.55 -3.50 15.94
CA GLN A 117 7.64 -3.29 14.97
C GLN A 117 8.03 -1.81 14.80
N ARG A 118 7.36 -0.88 15.49
CA ARG A 118 7.59 0.58 15.38
C ARG A 118 7.54 1.09 13.94
N ILE A 119 6.64 0.56 13.11
CA ILE A 119 6.57 0.86 11.67
C ILE A 119 6.37 2.35 11.42
N THR A 120 5.56 3.05 12.22
CA THR A 120 5.37 4.51 12.08
C THR A 120 6.71 5.28 12.15
N LYS A 121 7.63 4.87 13.02
CA LYS A 121 8.97 5.48 13.11
C LYS A 121 9.84 5.15 11.90
N GLN A 122 9.69 3.97 11.32
CA GLN A 122 10.38 3.61 10.08
C GLN A 122 9.87 4.45 8.90
N LEU A 123 8.56 4.67 8.81
CA LEU A 123 7.94 5.53 7.79
C LEU A 123 8.42 6.99 7.93
N GLU A 124 8.39 7.55 9.15
CA GLU A 124 8.92 8.90 9.45
C GLU A 124 10.40 9.04 9.04
N LYS A 125 11.23 8.04 9.34
CA LYS A 125 12.65 8.04 8.95
C LYS A 125 12.81 8.16 7.43
N TRP A 126 12.00 7.45 6.66
CA TRP A 126 12.03 7.51 5.20
C TRP A 126 11.53 8.85 4.66
N MET A 127 10.50 9.45 5.27
CA MET A 127 10.08 10.81 4.93
C MET A 127 11.20 11.82 5.15
N GLN A 128 11.84 11.80 6.32
CA GLN A 128 12.93 12.71 6.65
C GLN A 128 14.09 12.57 5.66
N ARG A 129 14.49 11.33 5.37
CA ARG A 129 15.57 11.04 4.43
C ARG A 129 15.25 11.52 3.02
N ASN A 130 13.99 11.43 2.59
CA ASN A 130 13.58 11.95 1.29
C ASN A 130 13.67 13.48 1.21
N VAL A 131 13.41 14.21 2.30
CA VAL A 131 13.60 15.68 2.34
C VAL A 131 15.06 16.04 2.11
N GLU A 132 15.98 15.25 2.65
CA GLU A 132 17.43 15.51 2.58
C GLU A 132 18.03 15.07 1.24
N GLU A 133 17.62 13.92 0.71
CA GLU A 133 18.30 13.26 -0.42
C GLU A 133 17.49 13.25 -1.73
N ASN A 134 16.20 13.62 -1.70
CA ASN A 134 15.25 13.56 -2.81
C ASN A 134 15.25 12.16 -3.47
N LEU A 135 14.78 11.17 -2.73
CA LEU A 135 14.89 9.73 -3.02
C LEU A 135 13.77 9.17 -3.89
N TYR A 136 12.66 9.87 -4.00
CA TYR A 136 11.48 9.38 -4.70
C TYR A 136 11.40 9.95 -6.10
N SER A 137 10.80 9.18 -7.01
CA SER A 137 10.63 9.63 -8.38
C SER A 137 9.67 10.82 -8.45
N SER A 138 9.98 11.81 -9.28
CA SER A 138 9.13 12.98 -9.52
C SER A 138 7.96 12.70 -10.47
N THR A 139 7.87 11.49 -11.02
CA THR A 139 7.06 11.23 -12.22
C THR A 139 5.63 10.76 -11.99
N LEU A 140 5.14 10.34 -10.81
CA LEU A 140 3.79 9.71 -10.74
C LEU A 140 2.95 9.79 -9.44
N GLY A 141 1.65 9.50 -9.65
CA GLY A 141 0.46 9.73 -8.81
C GLY A 141 0.28 8.89 -7.54
N GLY A 142 1.34 8.30 -6.98
CA GLY A 142 1.31 7.75 -5.61
C GLY A 142 1.60 8.79 -4.51
N GLY A 143 2.03 9.98 -4.92
CA GLY A 143 2.47 11.05 -4.02
C GLY A 143 3.69 10.66 -3.19
N VAL A 144 4.16 11.61 -2.38
CA VAL A 144 5.30 11.40 -1.45
C VAL A 144 5.03 10.40 -0.33
N ALA A 145 3.77 9.97 -0.17
CA ALA A 145 3.32 9.11 0.92
C ALA A 145 3.29 7.60 0.56
N ALA A 146 3.37 7.22 -0.72
CA ALA A 146 3.46 5.81 -1.09
C ALA A 146 4.87 5.21 -0.90
N PRO A 147 5.96 5.87 -1.33
CA PRO A 147 7.30 5.26 -1.30
C PRO A 147 7.77 4.78 0.08
N PRO A 148 7.57 5.52 1.21
CA PRO A 148 7.93 5.00 2.53
C PRO A 148 7.22 3.68 2.88
N MET A 149 5.93 3.55 2.52
CA MET A 149 5.16 2.33 2.74
C MET A 149 5.73 1.18 1.92
N LEU A 150 5.99 1.41 0.63
CA LEU A 150 6.60 0.41 -0.26
C LEU A 150 7.93 -0.10 0.32
N ILE A 151 8.80 0.81 0.77
CA ILE A 151 10.09 0.42 1.33
C ILE A 151 9.95 -0.37 2.64
N VAL A 152 9.14 0.13 3.58
CA VAL A 152 9.01 -0.48 4.92
C VAL A 152 8.32 -1.85 4.86
N PHE A 153 7.34 -2.01 3.97
CA PHE A 153 6.57 -3.26 3.83
C PHE A 153 7.07 -4.17 2.71
N HIS A 154 8.14 -3.84 1.99
CA HIS A 154 8.71 -4.70 0.96
C HIS A 154 9.01 -6.10 1.52
N LYS A 155 8.34 -7.12 0.97
CA LYS A 155 8.36 -8.54 1.43
C LYS A 155 7.95 -8.76 2.89
N LYS A 156 7.28 -7.79 3.52
CA LYS A 156 6.82 -7.82 4.92
C LYS A 156 5.33 -7.50 5.06
N HIS A 157 4.54 -7.93 4.09
CA HIS A 157 3.09 -7.77 4.07
C HIS A 157 2.41 -9.02 3.53
N SER A 158 1.16 -9.20 3.92
CA SER A 158 0.27 -10.19 3.31
C SER A 158 -0.43 -9.60 2.09
N SER A 159 -0.99 -10.44 1.23
CA SER A 159 -1.75 -9.98 0.06
C SER A 159 -3.25 -9.96 0.34
N ILE A 160 -3.96 -8.96 -0.19
CA ILE A 160 -5.41 -9.00 -0.41
C ILE A 160 -5.68 -9.19 -1.91
N ASN A 161 -6.86 -9.68 -2.26
CA ASN A 161 -7.25 -9.87 -3.66
C ASN A 161 -7.14 -8.53 -4.43
N PRO A 162 -6.50 -8.49 -5.62
CA PRO A 162 -6.36 -7.28 -6.44
C PRO A 162 -7.67 -6.51 -6.72
N LEU A 163 -8.81 -7.21 -6.73
CA LEU A 163 -10.12 -6.60 -6.92
C LEU A 163 -10.54 -5.65 -5.78
N TRP A 164 -9.89 -5.71 -4.62
CA TRP A 164 -10.14 -4.79 -3.51
C TRP A 164 -9.56 -3.38 -3.74
N ASN A 165 -8.68 -3.18 -4.73
CA ASN A 165 -8.10 -1.88 -5.01
C ASN A 165 -7.74 -1.72 -6.50
N ILE A 166 -8.75 -1.40 -7.32
CA ILE A 166 -8.62 -1.19 -8.76
C ILE A 166 -8.50 0.32 -9.04
N ARG A 167 -7.40 0.76 -9.67
CA ARG A 167 -7.17 2.19 -9.98
C ARG A 167 -8.10 2.75 -11.06
N HIS A 168 -8.48 1.93 -12.03
CA HIS A 168 -9.24 2.33 -13.21
C HIS A 168 -10.29 1.27 -13.51
N LEU A 169 -11.56 1.60 -13.25
CA LEU A 169 -12.74 0.85 -13.68
C LEU A 169 -13.36 1.52 -14.91
#